data_AF-A0A1J3K3T8-F1
#
_entry.id   AF-A0A1J3K3T8-F1
#
_cell.length_a   1.000
_cell.length_b   1.000
_cell.length_c   1.000
_cell.angle_alpha   90.00
_cell.angle_beta   90.00
_cell.angle_gamma   90.00
#
_symmetry.space_group_name_H-M   'P 1'
#
loop_
_entity.id
_entity.type
_entity.pdbx_description
1 polymer ?
#
loop_
_entity_poly.entity_id
_entity_poly.type
_entity_poly.pdbx_seq_one_letter_code
_entity_poly.pdbx_strand_id
1 'polypeptide(L)'
;LILHEAPVDTLHFKLIQKSSAADIGIWTAIAGKRCVRELSIESSPSTTPVTLSRSLYIGCRMLVTLKLKSVTLVDVSSLPCFPTLKTLWLIFVNYPGDEFVKRLLSSCHVLQHLVVGRLHNDNVTVFTVIVSSLKTLRLNGISRKVKDGAHGFVIDAPLL
;
A
#
# COMPACT_ATOMS: atom_id res chain seq x y z
N LEU A 1 -3.09 5.95 36.08
CA LEU A 1 -3.34 4.63 35.44
C LEU A 1 -2.73 4.66 34.05
N ILE A 2 -1.49 4.21 33.92
CA ILE A 2 -0.83 4.05 32.63
C ILE A 2 -1.38 2.74 32.07
N LEU A 3 -2.28 2.83 31.09
CA LEU A 3 -2.69 1.67 30.31
C LEU A 3 -1.45 1.14 29.61
N HIS A 4 -0.89 0.05 30.14
CA HIS A 4 0.13 -0.74 29.46
C HIS A 4 -0.54 -1.40 28.24
N GLU A 5 -0.74 -0.64 27.16
CA GLU A 5 -1.01 -1.23 25.86
C GLU A 5 0.27 -1.93 25.41
N ALA A 6 0.32 -3.25 25.59
CA ALA A 6 1.43 -4.05 25.09
C ALA A 6 1.63 -3.73 23.59
N PRO A 7 2.88 -3.45 23.15
CA PRO A 7 3.15 -3.13 21.76
C PRO A 7 2.71 -4.32 20.89
N VAL A 8 1.78 -4.06 19.98
CA VAL A 8 1.36 -5.06 19.00
C VAL A 8 2.30 -4.91 17.82
N ASP A 9 3.24 -5.83 17.66
CA ASP A 9 4.23 -5.74 16.57
C ASP A 9 3.59 -5.90 15.19
N THR A 10 2.59 -6.79 15.07
CA THR A 10 1.97 -7.15 13.78
C THR A 10 0.45 -7.16 13.87
N LEU A 11 -0.22 -6.51 12.93
CA LEU A 11 -1.66 -6.60 12.70
C LEU A 11 -1.94 -7.11 11.29
N HIS A 12 -2.75 -8.17 11.20
CA HIS A 12 -3.23 -8.72 9.94
C HIS A 12 -4.75 -8.59 9.87
N PHE A 13 -5.24 -7.76 8.95
CA PHE A 13 -6.66 -7.61 8.65
C PHE A 13 -7.00 -8.36 7.36
N LYS A 14 -7.90 -9.33 7.48
CA LYS A 14 -8.54 -9.96 6.33
C LYS A 14 -9.95 -9.38 6.19
N LEU A 15 -10.11 -8.53 5.19
CA LEU A 15 -11.35 -7.86 4.87
C LEU A 15 -12.27 -8.83 4.14
N ILE A 16 -13.43 -9.09 4.74
CA ILE A 16 -14.50 -9.86 4.11
C ILE A 16 -15.48 -8.83 3.50
N GLN A 17 -16.22 -9.21 2.47
CA GLN A 17 -17.09 -8.35 1.65
C GLN A 17 -18.09 -7.46 2.42
N LYS A 18 -18.34 -7.74 3.70
CA LYS A 18 -19.22 -6.95 4.58
C LYS A 18 -18.50 -5.86 5.38
N SER A 19 -17.18 -5.73 5.28
CA SER A 19 -16.42 -4.71 6.01
C SER A 19 -16.71 -3.32 5.42
N SER A 20 -17.37 -2.49 6.22
CA SER A 20 -17.70 -1.12 5.84
C SER A 20 -16.48 -0.20 5.89
N ALA A 21 -16.56 0.95 5.24
CA ALA A 21 -15.54 2.01 5.38
C ALA A 21 -15.33 2.44 6.84
N ALA A 22 -16.39 2.34 7.68
CA ALA A 22 -16.31 2.62 9.10
C ALA A 22 -15.44 1.58 9.84
N ASP A 23 -15.57 0.29 9.52
CA ASP A 23 -14.76 -0.77 10.12
C ASP A 23 -13.26 -0.58 9.83
N ILE A 24 -12.94 -0.20 8.59
CA ILE A 24 -11.57 0.10 8.16
C ILE A 24 -11.02 1.32 8.89
N GLY A 25 -11.85 2.35 9.06
CA GLY A 25 -11.52 3.55 9.86
C GLY A 25 -11.17 3.21 11.31
N ILE A 26 -11.96 2.34 11.93
CA ILE A 26 -11.74 1.88 13.30
C ILE A 26 -10.43 1.07 13.39
N TRP A 27 -10.20 0.13 12.49
CA TRP A 27 -8.98 -0.71 12.49
C TRP A 27 -7.71 0.07 12.24
N THR A 28 -7.75 1.04 11.33
CA THR A 28 -6.60 1.92 11.08
C THR A 28 -6.32 2.86 12.27
N ALA A 29 -7.36 3.32 12.97
CA ALA A 29 -7.19 4.04 14.23
C ALA A 29 -6.56 3.15 15.33
N ILE A 30 -6.96 1.88 15.41
CA ILE A 30 -6.36 0.90 16.34
C ILE A 30 -4.89 0.66 15.98
N ALA A 31 -4.58 0.43 14.71
CA ALA A 31 -3.20 0.21 14.24
C ALA A 31 -2.30 1.41 14.56
N GLY A 32 -2.82 2.63 14.37
CA GLY A 32 -2.11 3.86 14.73
C GLY A 32 -1.88 4.00 16.23
N LYS A 33 -2.89 3.72 17.07
CA LYS A 33 -2.76 3.75 18.53
C LYS A 33 -1.77 2.71 19.06
N ARG A 34 -1.69 1.55 18.41
CA ARG A 34 -0.88 0.41 18.86
C ARG A 34 0.56 0.39 18.33
N CYS A 35 1.01 1.46 17.66
CA CYS A 35 2.40 1.59 17.20
C CYS A 35 2.88 0.41 16.33
N VAL A 36 1.99 -0.11 15.49
CA VAL A 36 2.21 -1.35 14.75
C VAL A 36 3.39 -1.24 13.80
N ARG A 37 4.23 -2.29 13.77
CA ARG A 37 5.42 -2.37 12.90
C ARG A 37 5.13 -3.11 11.60
N GLU A 38 4.19 -4.05 11.60
CA GLU A 38 3.73 -4.72 10.39
C GLU A 38 2.21 -4.68 10.25
N LEU A 39 1.74 -4.15 9.13
CA LEU A 39 0.33 -4.07 8.79
C LEU A 39 0.08 -4.81 7.47
N SER A 40 -0.77 -5.81 7.52
CA SER A 40 -1.24 -6.52 6.33
C SER A 40 -2.75 -6.33 6.19
N ILE A 41 -3.18 -5.87 5.02
CA ILE A 41 -4.58 -5.70 4.67
C ILE A 41 -4.82 -6.46 3.37
N GLU A 42 -5.61 -7.52 3.48
CA GLU A 42 -6.01 -8.34 2.34
C GLU A 42 -7.52 -8.35 2.22
N SER A 43 -8.04 -8.14 1.02
CA SER A 43 -9.45 -8.39 0.72
C SER A 43 -9.62 -9.60 -0.19
N SER A 44 -10.75 -10.28 -0.08
CA SER A 44 -11.15 -11.30 -1.04
C SER A 44 -11.39 -10.66 -2.42
N PRO A 45 -11.00 -11.32 -3.52
CA PRO A 45 -11.31 -10.85 -4.87
C PRO A 45 -12.83 -10.82 -5.02
N SER A 46 -13.39 -9.61 -5.11
CA SER A 46 -14.81 -9.39 -5.32
C SER A 46 -14.99 -8.20 -6.27
N THR A 47 -16.20 -8.03 -6.79
CA THR A 47 -16.51 -6.97 -7.77
C THR A 47 -16.37 -5.55 -7.21
N THR A 48 -16.33 -5.40 -5.89
CA THR A 48 -16.16 -4.11 -5.20
C THR A 48 -14.94 -4.17 -4.29
N PRO A 49 -13.77 -3.71 -4.76
CA PRO A 49 -12.56 -3.75 -3.94
C PRO A 49 -12.69 -2.79 -2.76
N VAL A 50 -12.12 -3.21 -1.63
CA VAL A 50 -12.29 -2.46 -0.38
C VAL A 50 -11.49 -1.16 -0.43
N THR A 51 -12.19 -0.06 -0.14
CA THR A 51 -11.69 1.31 -0.14
C THR A 51 -10.93 1.62 1.14
N LEU A 52 -9.61 1.81 1.06
CA LEU A 52 -8.84 2.21 2.24
C LEU A 52 -9.00 3.70 2.54
N SER A 53 -9.43 4.00 3.76
CA SER A 53 -9.69 5.37 4.23
C SER A 53 -8.40 6.12 4.57
N ARG A 54 -8.52 7.46 4.64
CA ARG A 54 -7.42 8.39 4.98
C ARG A 54 -6.68 8.01 6.27
N SER A 55 -7.36 7.34 7.21
CA SER A 55 -6.82 6.95 8.51
C SER A 55 -5.71 5.90 8.42
N LEU A 56 -5.63 5.09 7.35
CA LEU A 56 -4.49 4.19 7.14
C LEU A 56 -3.16 4.95 7.17
N TYR A 57 -3.18 6.11 6.55
CA TYR A 57 -1.99 6.91 6.37
C TYR A 57 -1.65 7.73 7.64
N ILE A 58 -2.67 8.14 8.42
CA ILE A 58 -2.51 9.11 9.52
C ILE A 58 -1.89 8.51 10.80
N GLY A 59 -1.95 7.18 11.00
CA GLY A 59 -1.56 6.54 12.27
C GLY A 59 -0.19 5.86 12.32
N CYS A 60 0.44 5.58 11.19
CA CYS A 60 1.42 4.48 11.08
C CYS A 60 2.89 4.92 11.09
N ARG A 61 3.30 5.81 12.02
CA ARG A 61 4.69 6.35 12.06
C ARG A 61 5.77 5.30 12.35
N MET A 62 5.40 4.20 12.99
CA MET A 62 6.31 3.11 13.36
C MET A 62 6.25 1.91 12.40
N LEU A 63 5.48 2.04 11.32
CA LEU A 63 5.24 0.96 10.38
C LEU A 63 6.48 0.68 9.53
N VAL A 64 7.02 -0.53 9.67
CA VAL A 64 8.19 -1.03 8.96
C VAL A 64 7.78 -1.82 7.72
N THR A 65 6.66 -2.55 7.80
CA THR A 65 6.14 -3.39 6.72
C THR A 65 4.67 -3.09 6.46
N LEU A 66 4.33 -2.79 5.21
CA LEU A 66 2.95 -2.62 4.74
C LEU A 66 2.68 -3.61 3.60
N LYS A 67 1.64 -4.43 3.78
CA LYS A 67 1.18 -5.37 2.76
C LYS A 67 -0.26 -5.08 2.39
N LEU A 68 -0.49 -4.73 1.13
CA LEU A 68 -1.81 -4.46 0.58
C LEU A 68 -2.12 -5.48 -0.52
N LYS A 69 -3.26 -6.16 -0.40
CA LYS A 69 -3.70 -7.14 -1.38
C LYS A 69 -5.18 -7.00 -1.73
N SER A 70 -5.48 -6.88 -3.02
CA SER A 70 -6.86 -6.81 -3.55
C SER A 70 -7.68 -5.63 -3.00
N VAL A 71 -7.08 -4.46 -2.85
CA VAL A 71 -7.71 -3.25 -2.27
C VAL A 71 -7.80 -2.11 -3.29
N THR A 72 -8.71 -1.16 -3.08
CA THR A 72 -8.76 0.11 -3.79
C THR A 72 -8.23 1.22 -2.90
N LEU A 73 -7.26 1.97 -3.41
CA LEU A 73 -6.79 3.20 -2.79
C LEU A 73 -7.61 4.38 -3.32
N VAL A 74 -7.97 5.30 -2.44
CA VAL A 74 -8.64 6.55 -2.80
C VAL A 74 -7.63 7.68 -2.78
N ASP A 75 -7.80 8.63 -3.70
CA ASP A 75 -6.95 9.80 -3.70
C ASP A 75 -7.16 10.60 -2.42
N VAL A 76 -6.05 10.98 -1.81
CA VAL A 76 -6.02 11.88 -0.67
C VAL A 76 -5.05 12.98 -1.01
N SER A 77 -5.54 14.22 -0.96
CA SER A 77 -4.78 15.42 -1.36
C SER A 77 -3.48 15.62 -0.58
N SER A 78 -3.36 14.99 0.60
CA SER A 78 -2.10 14.85 1.33
C SER A 78 -1.92 13.42 1.83
N LEU A 79 -0.95 12.72 1.24
CA LEU A 79 -0.45 11.46 1.78
C LEU A 79 0.51 11.79 2.93
N PRO A 80 0.27 11.31 4.16
CA PRO A 80 1.23 11.43 5.24
C PRO A 80 2.42 10.49 5.00
N CYS A 81 3.55 10.89 5.59
CA CYS A 81 4.83 10.24 5.44
C CYS A 81 4.87 8.89 6.19
N PHE A 82 5.54 7.90 5.60
CA PHE A 82 5.88 6.61 6.19
C PHE A 82 7.39 6.58 6.53
N PRO A 83 7.82 7.26 7.61
CA PRO A 83 9.23 7.53 7.85
C PRO A 83 10.07 6.28 8.17
N THR A 84 9.43 5.17 8.55
CA THR A 84 10.10 3.94 8.99
C THR A 84 9.86 2.75 8.06
N LEU A 85 9.08 2.94 6.98
CA LEU A 85 8.64 1.85 6.12
C LEU A 85 9.78 1.36 5.23
N LYS A 86 10.20 0.11 5.46
CA LYS A 86 11.27 -0.57 4.73
C LYS A 86 10.75 -1.54 3.68
N THR A 87 9.54 -2.07 3.88
CA THR A 87 8.97 -3.11 3.03
C THR A 87 7.55 -2.76 2.61
N LEU A 88 7.29 -2.71 1.31
CA LEU A 88 5.98 -2.41 0.74
C LEU A 88 5.56 -3.47 -0.27
N TRP A 89 4.37 -4.05 -0.08
CA TRP A 89 3.77 -5.01 -0.99
C TRP A 89 2.46 -4.44 -1.52
N LEU A 90 2.35 -4.38 -2.84
CA LEU A 90 1.19 -3.86 -3.55
C LEU A 90 0.73 -4.91 -4.56
N ILE A 91 -0.16 -5.80 -4.15
CA ILE A 91 -0.63 -6.93 -4.95
C ILE A 91 -2.09 -6.73 -5.32
N PHE A 92 -2.41 -6.67 -6.61
CA PHE A 92 -3.78 -6.51 -7.11
C PHE A 92 -4.47 -5.25 -6.52
N VAL A 93 -3.72 -4.16 -6.40
CA VAL A 93 -4.21 -2.88 -5.88
C VAL A 93 -4.73 -2.02 -7.02
N ASN A 94 -5.91 -1.43 -6.87
CA ASN A 94 -6.39 -0.38 -7.76
C ASN A 94 -5.98 0.99 -7.21
N TYR A 95 -5.42 1.84 -8.07
CA TYR A 95 -4.94 3.16 -7.69
C TYR A 95 -5.87 4.26 -8.19
N PRO A 96 -5.76 5.48 -7.65
CA PRO A 96 -6.38 6.66 -8.24
C PRO A 96 -5.73 7.12 -9.56
N GLY A 97 -4.49 6.72 -9.83
CA GLY A 97 -3.75 7.04 -11.06
C GLY A 97 -2.23 7.08 -10.87
N ASP A 98 -1.51 7.35 -11.95
CA ASP A 98 -0.03 7.35 -12.02
C ASP A 98 0.60 8.33 -11.01
N GLU A 99 0.07 9.54 -10.90
CA GLU A 99 0.58 10.56 -9.95
C GLU A 99 0.39 10.15 -8.49
N PHE A 100 -0.67 9.40 -8.19
CA PHE A 100 -0.86 8.88 -6.84
C PHE A 100 0.25 7.90 -6.46
N VAL A 101 0.65 7.01 -7.38
CA VAL A 101 1.75 6.05 -7.14
C VAL A 101 3.06 6.78 -6.85
N LYS A 102 3.39 7.82 -7.64
CA LYS A 102 4.58 8.66 -7.41
C LYS A 102 4.55 9.29 -6.02
N ARG A 103 3.43 9.90 -5.63
CA ARG A 103 3.28 10.52 -4.30
C ARG A 103 3.40 9.49 -3.17
N LEU A 104 2.79 8.31 -3.32
CA LEU A 104 2.88 7.22 -2.35
C LEU A 104 4.32 6.77 -2.11
N LEU A 105 5.05 6.48 -3.19
CA LEU A 105 6.43 6.02 -3.08
C LEU A 105 7.37 7.12 -2.58
N SER A 106 7.15 8.38 -2.99
CA SER A 106 7.92 9.52 -2.47
C SER A 106 7.74 9.71 -0.96
N SER A 107 6.62 9.27 -0.39
CA SER A 107 6.34 9.34 1.05
C SER A 107 7.03 8.23 1.86
N CYS A 108 7.75 7.31 1.21
CA CYS A 108 8.41 6.15 1.80
C CYS A 108 9.96 6.27 1.71
N HIS A 109 10.54 7.30 2.33
CA HIS A 109 11.95 7.70 2.13
C HIS A 109 13.01 6.64 2.49
N VAL A 110 12.67 5.62 3.29
CA VAL A 110 13.60 4.56 3.73
C VAL A 110 13.24 3.19 3.17
N LEU A 111 12.39 3.15 2.13
CA LEU A 111 11.90 1.92 1.51
C LEU A 111 13.04 1.13 0.87
N GLN A 112 13.22 -0.13 1.29
CA GLN A 112 14.29 -1.01 0.81
C GLN A 112 13.76 -2.14 -0.08
N HIS A 113 12.52 -2.60 0.14
CA HIS A 113 11.95 -3.73 -0.57
C HIS A 113 10.56 -3.36 -1.10
N LEU A 114 10.38 -3.44 -2.42
CA LEU A 114 9.12 -3.18 -3.09
C LEU A 114 8.69 -4.42 -3.90
N VAL A 115 7.47 -4.88 -3.66
CA VAL A 115 6.82 -5.94 -4.44
C VAL A 115 5.55 -5.40 -5.07
N VAL A 116 5.43 -5.49 -6.39
CA VAL A 116 4.26 -5.00 -7.14
C VAL A 116 3.69 -6.13 -7.98
N GLY A 117 2.42 -6.45 -7.77
CA GLY A 117 1.64 -7.36 -8.61
C GLY A 117 0.50 -6.61 -9.27
N ARG A 118 0.63 -6.26 -10.55
CA ARG A 118 -0.34 -5.39 -11.23
C ARG A 118 -1.53 -6.15 -11.84
N LEU A 119 -2.67 -5.46 -11.95
CA LEU A 119 -3.85 -5.89 -12.72
C LEU A 119 -3.99 -5.03 -13.97
N HIS A 120 -4.67 -5.53 -15.01
CA HIS A 120 -4.83 -4.78 -16.27
C HIS A 120 -5.59 -3.46 -16.08
N ASN A 121 -6.56 -3.45 -15.16
CA ASN A 121 -7.43 -2.31 -14.90
C ASN A 121 -7.15 -1.69 -13.53
N ASP A 122 -5.88 -1.56 -13.15
CA ASP A 122 -5.48 -0.93 -11.87
C ASP A 122 -5.47 0.62 -11.90
N ASN A 123 -6.00 1.21 -12.97
CA ASN A 123 -6.02 2.65 -13.30
C ASN A 123 -4.63 3.30 -13.46
N VAL A 124 -3.57 2.51 -13.57
CA VAL A 124 -2.23 3.03 -13.81
C VAL A 124 -1.79 2.71 -15.24
N THR A 125 -1.31 3.71 -15.96
CA THR A 125 -0.69 3.46 -17.26
C THR A 125 0.78 3.12 -17.03
N VAL A 126 1.53 4.07 -16.45
CA VAL A 126 2.95 3.91 -16.17
C VAL A 126 3.20 3.86 -14.66
N PHE A 127 3.61 2.69 -14.17
CA PHE A 127 3.98 2.53 -12.77
C PHE A 127 5.39 3.05 -12.55
N THR A 128 5.51 4.27 -12.01
CA THR A 128 6.80 4.96 -11.82
C THR A 128 7.35 4.70 -10.42
N VAL A 129 8.56 4.13 -10.34
CA VAL A 129 9.31 3.86 -9.10
C VAL A 129 10.51 4.80 -9.07
N ILE A 130 10.43 5.88 -8.29
CA ILE A 130 11.55 6.78 -8.03
C ILE A 130 11.88 6.69 -6.54
N VAL A 131 12.81 5.80 -6.17
CA VAL A 131 13.12 5.49 -4.76
C VAL A 131 14.61 5.22 -4.62
N SER A 132 15.33 6.20 -4.07
CA SER A 132 16.80 6.11 -3.92
C SER A 132 17.27 5.08 -2.91
N SER A 133 16.46 4.72 -1.91
CA SER A 133 16.80 3.76 -0.87
C SER A 133 16.52 2.29 -1.24
N LEU A 134 15.94 2.04 -2.41
CA LEU A 134 15.43 0.73 -2.80
C LEU A 134 16.58 -0.24 -3.10
N LYS A 135 16.54 -1.44 -2.51
CA LYS A 135 17.53 -2.52 -2.67
C LYS A 135 16.97 -3.76 -3.34
N THR A 136 15.64 -3.90 -3.40
CA THR A 136 14.99 -5.04 -4.02
C THR A 136 13.67 -4.61 -4.61
N LEU A 137 13.48 -4.97 -5.88
CA LEU A 137 12.25 -4.74 -6.62
C LEU A 137 11.78 -6.08 -7.21
N ARG A 138 10.53 -6.44 -6.95
CA ARG A 138 9.87 -7.59 -7.59
C ARG A 138 8.62 -7.11 -8.31
N LEU A 139 8.60 -7.27 -9.62
CA LEU A 139 7.48 -6.91 -10.48
C LEU A 139 6.83 -8.17 -11.01
N ASN A 140 5.60 -8.43 -10.58
CA ASN A 140 4.76 -9.49 -11.10
C ASN A 140 3.76 -8.83 -12.06
N GLY A 141 4.02 -8.96 -13.36
CA GLY A 141 3.20 -8.38 -14.42
C GLY A 141 2.16 -9.34 -14.98
N ILE A 142 1.21 -8.77 -15.72
CA ILE A 142 0.16 -9.50 -16.44
C ILE A 142 0.79 -10.15 -17.68
N SER A 143 0.92 -11.48 -17.70
CA SER A 143 1.24 -12.24 -18.91
C SER A 143 -0.01 -12.91 -19.47
N ARG A 144 -0.61 -12.29 -20.49
CA ARG A 144 -0.76 -12.84 -21.86
C ARG A 144 -1.83 -12.09 -22.64
N LYS A 145 -1.36 -11.34 -23.64
CA LYS A 145 -2.02 -11.03 -24.92
C LYS A 145 -3.35 -10.26 -24.86
N VAL A 146 -3.30 -8.93 -24.92
CA VAL A 146 -4.10 -8.15 -25.89
C VAL A 146 -3.27 -6.91 -26.30
N LYS A 147 -3.30 -6.61 -27.60
CA LYS A 147 -2.69 -5.44 -28.22
C LYS A 147 -3.47 -4.19 -27.78
N ASP A 148 -2.75 -3.10 -27.61
CA ASP A 148 -3.24 -1.72 -27.41
C ASP A 148 -3.28 -1.26 -25.94
N GLY A 149 -2.39 -0.32 -25.60
CA GLY A 149 -2.27 0.29 -24.27
C GLY A 149 -0.86 0.25 -23.69
N ALA A 150 -0.27 1.44 -23.48
CA ALA A 150 1.08 1.71 -22.99
C ALA A 150 1.29 1.38 -21.50
N HIS A 151 0.88 0.20 -21.05
CA HIS A 151 1.10 -0.22 -19.66
C HIS A 151 2.58 -0.57 -19.46
N GLY A 152 3.25 0.17 -18.58
CA GLY A 152 4.70 0.04 -18.40
C GLY A 152 5.16 0.31 -16.97
N PHE A 153 6.48 0.18 -16.78
CA PHE A 153 7.18 0.55 -15.56
C PHE A 153 8.29 1.54 -15.91
N VAL A 154 8.45 2.57 -15.08
CA VAL A 154 9.64 3.44 -15.09
C VAL A 154 10.33 3.23 -13.76
N ILE A 155 11.63 2.94 -13.78
CA ILE A 155 12.40 2.61 -12.58
C ILE A 155 13.61 3.54 -12.52
N ASP A 156 13.65 4.36 -11.49
CA ASP A 156 14.79 5.18 -11.08
C ASP A 156 15.08 4.86 -9.60
N ALA A 157 15.99 3.90 -9.41
CA ALA A 157 16.36 3.37 -8.11
C ALA A 157 17.88 3.10 -8.11
N PRO A 158 18.72 4.11 -7.80
CA PRO A 158 20.18 4.03 -7.93
C PRO A 158 20.87 2.95 -7.07
N LEU A 159 20.19 2.42 -6.04
CA LEU A 159 20.72 1.37 -5.16
C LEU A 159 20.16 -0.03 -5.45
N LEU A 160 19.38 -0.20 -6.53
CA LEU A 160 18.73 -1.46 -6.90
C LEU A 160 19.71 -2.47 -7.53
#